data_AF-A0A0D2D5F5-F1
#
_entry.id   AF-A0A0D2D5F5-F1
#
_cell.length_a   1.000
_cell.length_b   1.000
_cell.length_c   1.000
_cell.angle_alpha   90.00
_cell.angle_beta   90.00
_cell.angle_gamma   90.00
#
_symmetry.space_group_name_H-M   'P 1'
#
loop_
_entity.id
_entity.type
_entity.pdbx_description
1 polymer ?
#
loop_
_entity_poly.entity_id
_entity_poly.type
_entity_poly.pdbx_seq_one_letter_code
_entity_poly.pdbx_strand_id
1 'polypeptide(L)'
;MKVLDPQAALLTISEVHHFLASNPPRPQPKKVGSYSSVNTKEYQRVRDDFEHYVTTTVPYIKDFPAPESFVKTVVPKLKAFGLTKTEVFNLINLGVGLPTAQSTQKSVEAGDGMDVDGEGAGEDAAEEPDYRQMLSLIVEELEDRFPGDEGEAKIQKIFDTMRNEYQRAKKGKSTKGTKVKMNGTKSK
;
A
#
# COMPACT_ATOMS: atom_id res chain seq x y z
N MET A 1 20.11 23.73 16.08
CA MET A 1 20.42 22.68 15.08
C MET A 1 20.61 23.33 13.73
N LYS A 2 21.55 22.84 12.91
CA LYS A 2 21.67 23.22 11.49
C LYS A 2 21.18 22.05 10.64
N VAL A 3 20.25 22.29 9.73
CA VAL A 3 19.79 21.29 8.76
C VAL A 3 20.84 21.22 7.65
N LEU A 4 21.35 20.02 7.37
CA LEU A 4 22.37 19.82 6.33
C LEU A 4 21.73 19.59 4.96
N ASP A 5 20.72 18.71 4.92
CA ASP A 5 19.94 18.41 3.73
C ASP A 5 18.46 18.30 4.11
N PRO A 6 17.59 19.20 3.61
CA PRO A 6 16.16 19.15 3.89
C PRO A 6 15.43 18.02 3.15
N GLN A 7 16.00 17.46 2.07
CA GLN A 7 15.34 16.48 1.19
C GLN A 7 16.24 15.27 0.89
N ALA A 8 16.74 14.63 1.95
CA ALA A 8 17.65 13.50 1.83
C ALA A 8 17.03 12.22 1.22
N ALA A 9 15.71 12.02 1.37
CA ALA A 9 15.04 10.80 0.91
C ALA A 9 13.56 11.02 0.56
N LEU A 10 13.04 10.16 -0.31
CA LEU A 10 11.60 10.00 -0.57
C LEU A 10 11.17 8.64 -0.02
N LEU A 11 10.21 8.64 0.89
CA LEU A 11 9.70 7.44 1.56
C LEU A 11 8.22 7.28 1.25
N THR A 12 7.85 6.10 0.79
CA THR A 12 6.44 5.78 0.50
C THR A 12 5.65 5.64 1.80
N ILE A 13 4.34 5.88 1.75
CA ILE A 13 3.48 5.75 2.93
C ILE A 13 3.53 4.32 3.48
N SER A 14 3.69 3.33 2.59
CA SER A 14 3.82 1.92 2.99
C SER A 14 5.14 1.62 3.71
N GLU A 15 6.27 2.20 3.29
CA GLU A 15 7.56 2.10 4.01
C GLU A 15 7.48 2.75 5.39
N VAL A 16 6.91 3.96 5.48
CA VAL A 16 6.76 4.67 6.76
C VAL A 16 5.84 3.90 7.69
N HIS A 17 4.69 3.44 7.20
CA HIS A 17 3.75 2.64 7.98
C HIS A 17 4.38 1.32 8.45
N HIS A 18 5.09 0.61 7.58
CA HIS A 18 5.78 -0.63 7.94
C HIS A 18 6.86 -0.39 9.00
N PHE A 19 7.66 0.67 8.84
CA PHE A 19 8.70 1.04 9.80
C PHE A 19 8.10 1.36 11.17
N LEU A 20 7.01 2.14 11.23
CA LEU A 20 6.34 2.47 12.47
C LEU A 20 5.73 1.22 13.12
N ALA A 21 5.12 0.33 12.34
CA ALA A 21 4.57 -0.93 12.85
C ALA A 21 5.65 -1.86 13.43
N SER A 22 6.83 -1.93 12.80
CA SER A 22 7.97 -2.72 13.31
C SER A 22 8.70 -2.08 14.49
N ASN A 23 8.52 -0.77 14.71
CA ASN A 23 9.18 -0.02 15.78
C ASN A 23 8.12 0.64 16.68
N PRO A 24 7.55 -0.11 17.65
CA PRO A 24 6.53 0.42 18.55
C PRO A 24 7.09 1.57 19.40
N PRO A 25 6.22 2.49 19.88
CA PRO A 25 6.62 3.58 20.76
C PRO A 25 7.39 3.08 21.99
N ARG A 26 8.44 3.79 22.37
CA ARG A 26 9.18 3.48 23.60
C ARG A 26 8.22 3.59 24.80
N PRO A 27 8.16 2.59 25.69
CA PRO A 27 7.34 2.69 26.90
C PRO A 27 7.84 3.86 27.76
N GLN A 28 6.91 4.54 28.44
CA GLN A 28 7.28 5.66 29.31
C GLN A 28 8.26 5.17 30.38
N PRO A 29 9.38 5.87 30.59
CA PRO A 29 10.33 5.47 31.62
C PRO A 29 9.65 5.55 32.99
N LYS A 30 9.76 4.48 33.78
CA LYS A 30 9.37 4.51 35.19
C LYS A 30 10.21 5.58 35.89
N LYS A 31 9.61 6.34 36.82
CA LYS A 31 10.34 7.36 37.59
C LYS A 31 11.41 6.67 38.45
N VAL A 32 12.67 6.75 38.04
CA VAL A 32 13.81 6.23 38.81
C VAL A 32 14.46 7.39 39.53
N GLY A 33 14.34 7.41 40.87
CA GLY A 33 14.90 8.48 41.70
C GLY A 33 14.26 9.85 41.42
N SER A 34 15.11 10.88 41.37
CA SER A 34 14.72 12.29 41.19
C SER A 34 14.75 12.77 39.73
N TYR A 35 15.15 11.94 38.76
CA TYR A 35 15.19 12.34 37.36
C TYR A 35 13.78 12.56 36.79
N SER A 36 13.60 13.65 36.04
CA SER A 36 12.36 13.92 35.30
C SER A 36 12.22 12.96 34.12
N SER A 37 11.08 12.28 34.01
CA SER A 37 10.75 11.50 32.82
C SER A 37 10.64 12.39 31.60
N VAL A 38 11.22 11.96 30.47
CA VAL A 38 11.03 12.64 29.19
C VAL A 38 9.57 12.53 28.77
N ASN A 39 8.94 13.67 28.46
CA ASN A 39 7.57 13.70 27.97
C ASN A 39 7.53 13.25 26.50
N THR A 40 6.89 12.12 26.21
CA THR A 40 6.74 11.60 24.84
C THR A 40 5.31 11.72 24.29
N LYS A 41 4.45 12.53 24.94
CA LYS A 41 3.04 12.69 24.55
C LYS A 41 2.86 13.21 23.12
N GLU A 42 3.65 14.18 22.70
CA GLU A 42 3.56 14.75 21.34
C GLU A 42 4.03 13.75 20.28
N TYR A 43 5.07 12.97 20.59
CA TYR A 43 5.52 11.89 19.73
C TYR A 43 4.44 10.83 19.52
N GLN A 44 3.69 10.48 20.57
CA GLN A 44 2.57 9.55 20.47
C GLN A 44 1.45 10.13 19.60
N ARG A 45 1.07 11.40 19.82
CA ARG A 45 0.06 12.09 19.00
C ARG A 45 0.37 12.04 17.51
N VAL A 46 1.61 12.35 17.11
CA VAL A 46 2.00 12.32 15.69
C VAL A 46 1.85 10.92 15.09
N ARG A 47 2.12 9.88 15.88
CA ARG A 47 1.95 8.49 15.42
C ARG A 47 0.48 8.10 15.30
N ASP A 48 -0.34 8.49 16.27
CA ASP A 48 -1.78 8.27 16.26
C ASP A 48 -2.43 9.00 15.06
N ASP A 49 -2.01 10.25 14.80
CA ASP A 49 -2.47 11.05 13.66
C ASP A 49 -2.06 10.41 12.32
N PHE A 50 -0.83 9.91 12.22
CA PHE A 50 -0.38 9.20 11.01
C PHE A 50 -1.17 7.91 10.80
N GLU A 51 -1.38 7.12 11.85
CA GLU A 51 -2.20 5.91 11.77
C GLU A 51 -3.63 6.26 11.34
N HIS A 52 -4.22 7.31 11.93
CA HIS A 52 -5.53 7.81 11.53
C HIS A 52 -5.58 8.19 10.04
N TYR A 53 -4.59 8.94 9.54
CA TYR A 53 -4.47 9.28 8.12
C TYR A 53 -4.42 8.02 7.23
N VAL A 54 -3.59 7.04 7.58
CA VAL A 54 -3.51 5.78 6.81
C VAL A 54 -4.83 5.03 6.83
N THR A 55 -5.50 4.94 7.99
CA THR A 55 -6.77 4.24 8.12
C THR A 55 -7.91 4.90 7.34
N THR A 56 -7.91 6.23 7.24
CA THR A 56 -8.99 7.02 6.64
C THR A 56 -8.80 7.19 5.13
N THR A 57 -7.59 7.52 4.69
CA THR A 57 -7.33 7.92 3.29
C THR A 57 -6.85 6.76 2.42
N VAL A 58 -6.00 5.89 2.95
CA VAL A 58 -5.32 4.84 2.17
C VAL A 58 -5.36 3.47 2.88
N PRO A 59 -6.57 2.93 3.14
CA PRO A 59 -6.74 1.72 3.95
C PRO A 59 -6.05 0.48 3.34
N TYR A 60 -5.81 0.47 2.02
CA TYR A 60 -5.14 -0.63 1.32
C TYR A 60 -3.69 -0.86 1.79
N ILE A 61 -3.06 0.13 2.44
CA ILE A 61 -1.68 0.04 2.93
C ILE A 61 -1.54 -0.94 4.10
N LYS A 62 -2.62 -1.24 4.84
CA LYS A 62 -2.59 -2.22 5.93
C LYS A 62 -2.22 -3.62 5.45
N ASP A 63 -2.77 -4.02 4.29
CA ASP A 63 -2.54 -5.32 3.68
C ASP A 63 -1.35 -5.35 2.71
N PHE A 64 -0.57 -4.26 2.67
CA PHE A 64 0.51 -4.10 1.71
C PHE A 64 1.60 -5.19 1.94
N PRO A 65 2.21 -5.71 0.86
CA PRO A 65 3.35 -6.60 0.96
C PRO A 65 4.56 -5.86 1.55
N ALA A 66 5.64 -6.60 1.84
CA ALA A 66 6.87 -5.99 2.36
C ALA A 66 7.39 -4.90 1.38
N PRO A 67 7.38 -3.60 1.78
CA PRO A 67 7.58 -2.49 0.86
C PRO A 67 8.91 -2.55 0.13
N GLU A 68 10.00 -2.93 0.82
CA GLU A 68 11.34 -3.01 0.23
C GLU A 68 11.39 -3.92 -1.01
N SER A 69 10.75 -5.08 -0.94
CA SER A 69 10.75 -6.07 -2.03
C SER A 69 9.91 -5.59 -3.23
N PHE A 70 8.79 -4.94 -2.92
CA PHE A 70 7.87 -4.42 -3.91
C PHE A 70 8.47 -3.22 -4.64
N VAL A 71 8.91 -2.20 -3.90
CA VAL A 71 9.50 -0.96 -4.42
C VAL A 71 10.74 -1.27 -5.26
N LYS A 72 11.62 -2.17 -4.79
CA LYS A 72 12.83 -2.58 -5.54
C LYS A 72 12.52 -3.15 -6.91
N THR A 73 11.37 -3.81 -7.09
CA THR A 73 11.01 -4.43 -8.37
C THR A 73 10.15 -3.53 -9.24
N VAL A 74 9.20 -2.81 -8.63
CA VAL A 74 8.21 -1.99 -9.36
C VAL A 74 8.83 -0.73 -9.91
N VAL A 75 9.67 -0.02 -9.14
CA VAL A 75 10.22 1.27 -9.55
C VAL A 75 11.01 1.17 -10.87
N PRO A 76 11.95 0.21 -11.06
CA PRO A 76 12.65 0.07 -12.34
C PRO A 76 11.72 -0.23 -13.52
N LYS A 77 10.68 -1.05 -13.31
CA LYS A 77 9.72 -1.41 -14.37
C LYS A 77 8.86 -0.22 -14.78
N LEU A 78 8.35 0.54 -13.82
CA LEU A 78 7.55 1.73 -14.09
C LEU A 78 8.36 2.84 -14.76
N LYS A 79 9.62 3.02 -14.34
CA LYS A 79 10.54 3.95 -15.01
C LYS A 79 10.85 3.54 -16.46
N ALA A 80 10.86 2.24 -16.78
CA ALA A 80 11.05 1.76 -18.15
C ALA A 80 9.89 2.14 -19.08
N PHE A 81 8.68 2.36 -18.56
CA PHE A 81 7.55 2.92 -19.31
C PHE A 81 7.65 4.43 -19.51
N GLY A 82 8.74 5.04 -19.06
CA GLY A 82 9.00 6.47 -19.18
C GLY A 82 8.56 7.27 -17.97
N LEU A 83 7.90 6.68 -16.96
CA LEU A 83 7.38 7.41 -15.79
C LEU A 83 8.49 8.05 -14.93
N THR A 84 8.21 9.24 -14.40
CA THR A 84 9.12 9.98 -13.51
C THR A 84 9.11 9.40 -12.10
N LYS A 85 10.11 9.75 -11.28
CA LYS A 85 10.21 9.24 -9.91
C LYS A 85 9.00 9.66 -9.05
N THR A 86 8.48 10.86 -9.27
CA THR A 86 7.33 11.42 -8.54
C THR A 86 6.01 10.79 -8.99
N GLU A 87 5.83 10.54 -10.29
CA GLU A 87 4.67 9.80 -10.82
C GLU A 87 4.60 8.40 -10.22
N VAL A 88 5.71 7.67 -10.25
CA VAL A 88 5.83 6.32 -9.66
C VAL A 88 5.56 6.35 -8.16
N PHE A 89 6.09 7.34 -7.46
CA PHE A 89 5.87 7.52 -6.03
C PHE A 89 4.38 7.73 -5.71
N ASN A 90 3.69 8.58 -6.46
CA ASN A 90 2.27 8.85 -6.29
C ASN A 90 1.40 7.64 -6.64
N LEU A 91 1.73 6.91 -7.71
CA LEU A 91 1.06 5.65 -8.08
C LEU A 91 1.10 4.63 -6.94
N ILE A 92 2.25 4.49 -6.26
CA ILE A 92 2.41 3.57 -5.12
C ILE A 92 1.64 4.05 -3.89
N ASN A 93 1.69 5.35 -3.58
CA ASN A 93 1.04 5.96 -2.41
C ASN A 93 -0.48 6.08 -2.51
N LEU A 94 -1.02 6.09 -3.73
CA LEU A 94 -2.46 6.08 -4.00
C LEU A 94 -2.98 4.68 -4.32
N GLY A 95 -2.09 3.73 -4.65
CA GLY A 95 -2.47 2.36 -4.94
C GLY A 95 -3.20 2.21 -6.27
N VAL A 96 -2.89 3.07 -7.24
CA VAL A 96 -3.51 3.04 -8.58
C VAL A 96 -3.23 1.69 -9.24
N GLY A 97 -4.28 1.00 -9.68
CA GLY A 97 -4.24 -0.35 -10.25
C GLY A 97 -4.28 -1.50 -9.22
N LEU A 98 -4.33 -1.22 -7.91
CA LEU A 98 -4.44 -2.22 -6.85
C LEU A 98 -5.90 -2.37 -6.39
N PRO A 99 -6.33 -3.58 -5.98
CA PRO A 99 -7.67 -3.78 -5.42
C PRO A 99 -7.83 -2.98 -4.13
N THR A 100 -8.79 -2.05 -4.10
CA THR A 100 -9.10 -1.23 -2.93
C THR A 100 -10.27 -1.81 -2.14
N ALA A 101 -10.37 -1.52 -0.85
CA ALA A 101 -11.47 -2.02 -0.02
C ALA A 101 -12.85 -1.55 -0.52
N GLN A 102 -12.93 -0.39 -1.20
CA GLN A 102 -14.16 0.08 -1.85
C GLN A 102 -14.64 -0.86 -2.97
N SER A 103 -13.73 -1.54 -3.68
CA SER A 103 -14.12 -2.57 -4.66
C SER A 103 -14.54 -3.89 -4.00
N THR A 104 -14.33 -4.05 -2.69
CA THR A 104 -14.54 -5.30 -1.94
C THR A 104 -15.66 -5.20 -0.90
N GLN A 105 -16.00 -4.00 -0.40
CA GLN A 105 -17.06 -3.83 0.61
C GLN A 105 -18.47 -3.90 0.02
N LYS A 106 -18.67 -3.57 -1.26
CA LYS A 106 -19.99 -3.71 -1.91
C LYS A 106 -20.37 -5.16 -2.24
N SER A 107 -19.43 -6.11 -2.14
CA SER A 107 -19.70 -7.53 -2.35
C SER A 107 -20.16 -8.27 -1.08
N VAL A 108 -20.21 -7.62 0.08
CA VAL A 108 -20.63 -8.26 1.35
C VAL A 108 -21.98 -7.74 1.86
N GLU A 109 -22.41 -6.53 1.46
CA GLU A 109 -23.74 -5.98 1.82
C GLU A 109 -24.88 -6.40 0.89
N ALA A 110 -24.60 -7.07 -0.23
CA ALA A 110 -25.61 -7.63 -1.16
C ALA A 110 -25.87 -9.12 -0.93
N GLY A 111 -25.70 -9.61 0.31
CA GLY A 111 -25.73 -11.03 0.65
C GLY A 111 -26.79 -11.43 1.68
N ASP A 112 -27.80 -10.60 1.95
CA ASP A 112 -28.92 -10.98 2.83
C ASP A 112 -30.22 -10.29 2.38
N GLY A 113 -30.95 -10.93 1.46
CA GLY A 113 -32.22 -10.39 0.95
C GLY A 113 -32.87 -11.22 -0.15
N MET A 114 -33.60 -12.26 0.27
CA MET A 114 -34.77 -12.91 -0.37
C MET A 114 -34.73 -13.29 -1.86
N ASP A 115 -34.91 -14.60 -2.08
CA ASP A 115 -35.33 -15.26 -3.34
C ASP A 115 -36.47 -14.52 -4.07
N VAL A 116 -36.20 -14.09 -5.30
CA VAL A 116 -37.23 -13.89 -6.34
C VAL A 116 -36.66 -14.32 -7.69
N ASP A 117 -37.22 -15.40 -8.25
CA ASP A 117 -36.98 -15.88 -9.61
C ASP A 117 -37.17 -14.76 -10.64
N GLY A 118 -36.16 -14.54 -11.50
CA GLY A 118 -36.24 -13.61 -12.61
C GLY A 118 -34.99 -13.68 -13.48
N GLU A 119 -35.09 -14.37 -14.62
CA GLU A 119 -34.07 -14.39 -15.68
C GLU A 119 -33.72 -12.95 -16.12
N GLY A 120 -32.48 -12.56 -15.87
CA GLY A 120 -31.91 -11.30 -16.33
C GLY A 120 -30.39 -11.39 -16.33
N ALA A 121 -29.82 -11.69 -17.50
CA ALA A 121 -28.39 -11.56 -17.74
C ALA A 121 -27.98 -10.08 -17.61
N GLY A 122 -27.38 -9.72 -16.48
CA GLY A 122 -26.76 -8.43 -16.24
C GLY A 122 -25.40 -8.66 -15.61
N GLU A 123 -24.34 -8.45 -16.39
CA GLU A 123 -22.96 -8.40 -15.90
C GLU A 123 -22.84 -7.15 -15.01
N ASP A 124 -23.11 -7.28 -13.71
CA ASP A 124 -22.78 -6.26 -12.72
C ASP A 124 -21.26 -6.24 -12.50
N ALA A 125 -20.55 -5.69 -13.49
CA ALA A 125 -19.16 -5.29 -13.33
C ALA A 125 -19.12 -4.21 -12.24
N ALA A 126 -18.56 -4.56 -11.08
CA ALA A 126 -18.14 -3.58 -10.10
C ALA A 126 -17.42 -2.44 -10.84
N GLU A 127 -17.89 -1.19 -10.70
CA GLU A 127 -17.22 -0.02 -11.26
C GLU A 127 -15.78 -0.03 -10.74
N GLU A 128 -14.85 -0.53 -11.57
CA GLU A 128 -13.43 -0.37 -11.30
C GLU A 128 -13.20 1.14 -11.21
N PRO A 129 -12.51 1.63 -10.16
CA PRO A 129 -12.19 3.04 -10.11
C PRO A 129 -11.51 3.40 -11.41
N ASP A 130 -11.88 4.53 -12.01
CA ASP A 130 -11.32 4.96 -13.29
C ASP A 130 -9.83 5.32 -13.08
N TYR A 131 -8.99 4.29 -13.11
CA TYR A 131 -7.55 4.40 -12.90
C TYR A 131 -6.92 5.24 -14.01
N ARG A 132 -7.58 5.37 -15.16
CA ARG A 132 -7.14 6.24 -16.26
C ARG A 132 -7.33 7.71 -15.88
N GLN A 133 -8.48 8.08 -15.32
CA GLN A 133 -8.68 9.43 -14.76
C GLN A 133 -7.69 9.73 -13.61
N MET A 134 -7.44 8.76 -12.73
CA MET A 134 -6.43 8.95 -11.68
C MET A 134 -5.03 9.13 -12.26
N LEU A 135 -4.69 8.37 -13.31
CA LEU A 135 -3.39 8.47 -13.97
C LEU A 135 -3.22 9.82 -14.69
N SER A 136 -4.27 10.39 -15.30
CA SER A 136 -4.21 11.70 -15.94
C SER A 136 -4.00 12.85 -14.93
N LEU A 137 -4.42 12.68 -13.68
CA LEU A 137 -4.11 13.63 -12.60
C LEU A 137 -2.68 13.50 -12.08
N ILE A 138 -2.07 12.32 -12.22
CA ILE A 138 -0.70 12.05 -11.73
C ILE A 138 0.35 12.37 -12.80
N VAL A 139 0.04 12.07 -14.06
CA VAL A 139 0.93 12.22 -15.22
C VAL A 139 0.47 13.41 -16.04
N GLU A 140 1.27 14.48 -16.02
CA GLU A 140 1.05 15.64 -16.87
C GLU A 140 1.15 15.25 -18.35
N GLU A 141 0.29 15.86 -19.17
CA GLU A 141 0.26 15.66 -20.62
C GLU A 141 0.18 14.16 -21.01
N LEU A 142 -0.63 13.38 -20.26
CA LEU A 142 -0.74 11.93 -20.44
C LEU A 142 -1.05 11.54 -21.89
N GLU A 143 -1.97 12.27 -22.54
CA GLU A 143 -2.40 12.00 -23.91
C GLU A 143 -1.29 12.25 -24.95
N ASP A 144 -0.48 13.30 -24.73
CA ASP A 144 0.65 13.62 -25.61
C ASP A 144 1.82 12.66 -25.41
N ARG A 145 2.02 12.17 -24.18
CA ARG A 145 3.11 11.24 -23.82
C ARG A 145 2.82 9.80 -24.20
N PHE A 146 1.54 9.41 -24.20
CA PHE A 146 1.07 8.07 -24.59
C PHE A 146 -0.04 8.18 -25.66
N PRO A 147 0.29 8.62 -26.89
CA PRO A 147 -0.70 8.83 -27.92
C PRO A 147 -1.14 7.51 -28.58
N GLY A 148 -2.42 7.47 -28.98
CA GLY A 148 -3.01 6.40 -29.77
C GLY A 148 -3.11 5.04 -29.06
N ASP A 149 -3.45 4.01 -29.84
CA ASP A 149 -3.71 2.65 -29.32
C ASP A 149 -2.48 2.01 -28.63
N GLU A 150 -1.28 2.31 -29.13
CA GLU A 150 -0.03 1.85 -28.50
C GLU A 150 0.20 2.50 -27.13
N GLY A 151 -0.23 3.76 -26.96
CA GLY A 151 -0.18 4.49 -25.70
C GLY A 151 -1.12 3.89 -24.67
N GLU A 152 -2.37 3.64 -25.05
CA GLU A 152 -3.36 2.96 -24.20
C GLU A 152 -2.90 1.55 -23.80
N ALA A 153 -2.28 0.80 -24.73
CA ALA A 153 -1.69 -0.49 -24.40
C ALA A 153 -0.52 -0.40 -23.40
N LYS A 154 0.25 0.70 -23.39
CA LYS A 154 1.30 0.95 -22.38
C LYS A 154 0.70 1.32 -21.03
N ILE A 155 -0.37 2.12 -21.01
CA ILE A 155 -1.12 2.47 -19.80
C ILE A 155 -1.69 1.20 -19.14
N GLN A 156 -2.30 0.32 -19.92
CA GLN A 156 -2.80 -0.95 -19.39
C GLN A 156 -1.66 -1.80 -18.82
N LYS A 157 -0.51 -1.88 -19.51
CA LYS A 157 0.68 -2.58 -19.00
C LYS A 157 1.22 -1.99 -17.70
N ILE A 158 1.08 -0.68 -17.47
CA ILE A 158 1.47 -0.03 -16.21
C ILE A 158 0.61 -0.57 -15.06
N PHE A 159 -0.71 -0.60 -15.24
CA PHE A 159 -1.64 -1.13 -14.23
C PHE A 159 -1.43 -2.63 -14.00
N ASP A 160 -1.26 -3.41 -15.07
CA ASP A 160 -0.97 -4.83 -14.98
C ASP A 160 0.34 -5.09 -14.24
N THR A 161 1.37 -4.27 -14.49
CA THR A 161 2.65 -4.37 -13.78
C THR A 161 2.47 -4.13 -12.28
N MET A 162 1.75 -3.08 -11.90
CA MET A 162 1.44 -2.79 -10.49
C MET A 162 0.70 -3.94 -9.82
N ARG A 163 -0.37 -4.42 -10.45
CA ARG A 163 -1.23 -5.50 -9.94
C ARG A 163 -0.48 -6.82 -9.81
N ASN A 164 0.27 -7.22 -10.84
CA ASN A 164 1.02 -8.47 -10.86
C ASN A 164 2.12 -8.48 -9.80
N GLU A 165 2.85 -7.38 -9.65
CA GLU A 165 3.91 -7.27 -8.66
C GLU A 165 3.36 -7.26 -7.23
N TYR A 166 2.22 -6.58 -7.01
CA TYR A 166 1.54 -6.60 -5.73
C TYR A 166 1.11 -8.01 -5.33
N GLN A 167 0.47 -8.75 -6.25
CA GLN A 167 0.05 -10.13 -6.02
C GLN A 167 1.24 -11.07 -5.80
N ARG A 168 2.32 -10.88 -6.56
CA ARG A 168 3.56 -11.66 -6.39
C ARG A 168 4.19 -11.44 -5.02
N ALA A 169 4.27 -10.18 -4.58
CA ALA A 169 4.81 -9.83 -3.27
C ALA A 169 3.91 -10.31 -2.13
N LYS A 170 2.58 -10.34 -2.32
CA LYS A 170 1.62 -10.92 -1.37
C LYS A 170 1.73 -12.45 -1.27
N LYS A 171 1.89 -13.16 -2.40
CA LYS A 171 2.15 -14.62 -2.42
C LYS A 171 3.48 -15.00 -1.75
N GLY A 172 4.50 -14.13 -1.82
CA GLY A 172 5.75 -14.31 -1.09
C GLY A 172 5.60 -14.32 0.45
N LYS A 173 4.51 -13.77 1.00
CA LYS A 173 4.19 -13.79 2.45
C LYS A 173 3.67 -15.16 2.91
N SER A 174 2.91 -15.90 2.08
CA SER A 174 2.28 -17.18 2.51
C SER A 174 3.25 -18.36 2.63
N THR A 175 4.41 -18.30 1.95
CA THR A 175 5.37 -19.41 1.89
C THR A 175 6.43 -19.41 3.00
N LYS A 176 6.51 -18.36 3.83
CA LYS A 176 7.48 -18.25 4.95
C LYS A 176 6.92 -18.63 6.32
N GLY A 177 5.66 -19.05 6.42
CA GLY A 177 5.09 -19.61 7.65
C GLY A 177 5.20 -21.13 7.67
N THR A 178 5.81 -21.69 8.71
CA THR A 178 5.86 -23.13 9.09
C THR A 178 7.10 -23.92 8.64
N LYS A 179 8.15 -23.84 9.47
CA LYS A 179 8.98 -25.02 9.84
C LYS A 179 9.67 -24.76 11.18
N VAL A 180 8.88 -24.70 12.26
CA VAL A 180 9.42 -24.91 13.61
C VAL A 180 9.63 -26.42 13.74
N LYS A 181 10.90 -26.86 13.59
CA LYS A 181 11.30 -28.22 13.97
C LYS A 181 11.22 -28.33 15.49
N MET A 182 10.17 -28.96 16.00
CA MET A 182 10.18 -29.51 17.36
C MET A 182 11.20 -30.66 17.40
N ASN A 183 12.39 -30.38 17.92
CA ASN A 183 13.33 -31.44 18.27
C ASN A 183 12.86 -32.09 19.59
N GLY A 184 12.58 -33.39 19.51
CA GLY A 184 12.17 -34.20 20.65
C GLY A 184 13.30 -34.39 21.67
N THR A 185 12.98 -34.13 22.93
CA THR A 185 13.75 -34.62 24.08
C THR A 185 13.20 -35.97 24.50
N LYS A 186 13.97 -37.03 24.22
CA LYS A 186 13.82 -38.33 24.89
C LYS A 186 14.44 -38.20 26.28
N SER A 187 13.62 -38.32 27.33
CA SER A 187 14.12 -38.64 28.67
C SER A 187 14.17 -40.16 28.81
N LYS A 188 15.35 -40.67 29.18
CA LYS A 188 15.52 -41.97 29.84
C LYS A 188 15.24 -41.81 31.32
#